data_AF-A0A3M1YTP4-F1
#
_entry.id   AF-A0A3M1YTP4-F1
#
_cell.length_a   1.000
_cell.length_b   1.000
_cell.length_c   1.000
_cell.angle_alpha   90.00
_cell.angle_beta   90.00
_cell.angle_gamma   90.00
#
_symmetry.space_group_name_H-M   'P 1'
#
loop_
_entity.id
_entity.type
_entity.pdbx_description
1 polymer ?
#
loop_
_entity_poly.entity_id
_entity_poly.type
_entity_poly.pdbx_seq_one_letter_code
_entity_poly.pdbx_strand_id
1 'polypeptide(L)'
;MSKEKFKKYNMKKLFFLLFIIVAGGSFAVYSQDGNEKLSPAEFKEKFEEANVLTEDKFYNLALPIWLKLLEQDPENANLNFRVGECYYHIPNQKRKSLPYFEKAIKNVKKNYDPYSPNEDGAKVDAYYYIAHVY
;
A
#
# COMPACT_ATOMS: atom_id res chain seq x y z
N MET A 1 -41.81 -24.44 -58.70
CA MET A 1 -41.98 -23.76 -57.39
C MET A 1 -40.64 -23.76 -56.67
N SER A 2 -40.04 -22.57 -56.57
CA SER A 2 -38.88 -22.13 -55.74
C SER A 2 -37.56 -22.94 -55.72
N LYS A 3 -36.61 -22.51 -56.56
CA LYS A 3 -35.17 -22.69 -56.36
C LYS A 3 -34.66 -21.86 -55.17
N GLU A 4 -33.70 -22.42 -54.44
CA GLU A 4 -32.58 -21.77 -53.74
C GLU A 4 -32.85 -20.57 -52.82
N LYS A 5 -32.36 -20.68 -51.58
CA LYS A 5 -31.27 -19.82 -51.05
C LYS A 5 -30.96 -20.22 -49.60
N PHE A 6 -30.13 -21.24 -49.44
CA PHE A 6 -29.29 -21.31 -48.23
C PHE A 6 -28.38 -20.07 -48.26
N LYS A 7 -28.78 -19.04 -47.52
CA LYS A 7 -28.00 -17.81 -47.37
C LYS A 7 -26.72 -18.19 -46.61
N LYS A 8 -25.65 -18.40 -47.37
CA LYS A 8 -24.28 -18.63 -46.92
C LYS A 8 -23.91 -17.52 -45.93
N TYR A 9 -24.07 -17.80 -44.64
CA TYR A 9 -23.73 -16.85 -43.59
C TYR A 9 -22.22 -16.60 -43.67
N ASN A 10 -21.82 -15.34 -43.77
CA ASN A 10 -20.41 -14.99 -43.98
C ASN A 10 -19.67 -15.23 -42.66
N MET A 11 -19.01 -16.38 -42.51
CA MET A 11 -18.27 -16.80 -41.29
C MET A 11 -17.22 -15.77 -40.82
N LYS A 12 -16.79 -14.87 -41.71
CA LYS A 12 -15.92 -13.73 -41.36
C LYS A 12 -16.63 -12.67 -40.49
N LYS A 13 -17.95 -12.53 -40.58
CA LYS A 13 -18.76 -11.63 -39.72
C LYS A 13 -19.12 -12.27 -38.38
N LEU A 14 -19.16 -13.61 -38.29
CA LEU A 14 -19.43 -14.33 -37.04
C LEU A 14 -18.23 -14.25 -36.07
N PHE A 15 -17.00 -14.24 -36.60
CA PHE A 15 -15.78 -14.00 -35.82
C PHE A 15 -15.69 -12.57 -35.26
N PHE A 16 -16.24 -11.58 -35.96
CA PHE A 16 -16.19 -10.18 -35.52
C PHE A 16 -17.12 -9.89 -34.32
N LEU A 17 -18.21 -10.65 -34.18
CA LEU A 17 -19.17 -10.53 -33.09
C LEU A 17 -18.73 -11.26 -31.80
N LEU A 18 -17.83 -12.25 -31.91
CA LEU A 18 -17.21 -12.89 -30.75
C LEU A 18 -16.07 -12.05 -30.15
N PHE A 19 -15.50 -11.11 -30.91
CA PHE A 19 -14.42 -10.24 -30.44
C PHE A 19 -14.91 -9.11 -29.52
N ILE A 20 -16.18 -8.71 -29.64
CA ILE A 20 -16.77 -7.64 -28.82
C ILE A 20 -17.17 -8.14 -27.42
N ILE A 21 -17.41 -9.45 -27.26
CA ILE A 21 -17.77 -10.04 -25.96
C ILE A 21 -16.51 -10.31 -25.10
N VAL A 22 -15.33 -10.46 -25.72
CA VAL A 22 -14.05 -10.58 -24.98
C VAL A 22 -13.45 -9.21 -24.64
N ALA A 23 -13.82 -8.15 -25.37
CA ALA A 23 -13.31 -6.79 -25.12
C ALA A 23 -14.18 -5.94 -24.15
N GLY A 24 -15.41 -6.36 -23.85
CA GLY A 24 -16.39 -5.57 -23.09
C GLY A 24 -16.41 -5.82 -21.56
N GLY A 25 -15.49 -6.61 -21.03
CA GLY A 25 -15.47 -7.02 -19.62
C GLY A 25 -14.26 -6.52 -18.82
N SER A 26 -13.56 -5.48 -19.28
CA SER A 26 -12.69 -4.71 -18.39
C SER A 26 -13.53 -3.63 -17.73
N PHE A 27 -14.41 -4.03 -16.81
CA PHE A 27 -14.91 -3.08 -15.83
C PHE A 27 -13.71 -2.64 -14.99
N ALA A 28 -13.13 -1.53 -15.42
CA ALA A 28 -12.47 -0.53 -14.59
C ALA A 28 -12.05 -1.03 -13.20
N VAL A 29 -10.97 -1.79 -13.10
CA VAL A 29 -10.11 -1.67 -11.92
C VAL A 29 -9.22 -0.47 -12.19
N TYR A 30 -9.78 0.71 -12.00
CA TYR A 30 -8.96 1.87 -11.73
C TYR A 30 -8.36 1.65 -10.34
N SER A 31 -7.19 1.03 -10.26
CA SER A 31 -6.33 1.32 -9.13
C SER A 31 -5.72 2.70 -9.39
N GLN A 32 -6.47 3.76 -9.08
CA GLN A 32 -5.89 5.09 -8.94
C GLN A 32 -5.16 5.14 -7.59
N ASP A 33 -4.10 4.34 -7.45
CA ASP A 33 -3.19 4.43 -6.31
C ASP A 33 -1.97 5.25 -6.71
N GLY A 34 -2.21 6.44 -7.25
CA GLY A 34 -1.18 7.37 -7.66
C GLY A 34 -1.17 8.57 -6.73
N ASN A 35 -0.27 8.59 -5.73
CA ASN A 35 0.10 9.72 -4.87
C ASN A 35 -1.02 10.77 -4.62
N GLU A 36 -2.23 10.33 -4.27
CA GLU A 36 -3.28 11.24 -3.85
C GLU A 36 -2.87 11.85 -2.50
N LYS A 37 -2.96 13.18 -2.41
CA LYS A 37 -2.69 13.89 -1.17
C LYS A 37 -3.85 13.67 -0.22
N LEU A 38 -3.59 13.05 0.93
CA LEU A 38 -4.62 12.76 1.93
C LEU A 38 -5.08 14.07 2.61
N SER A 39 -6.38 14.18 2.87
CA SER A 39 -6.87 15.21 3.79
C SER A 39 -6.39 14.93 5.22
N PRO A 40 -6.34 15.94 6.12
CA PRO A 40 -5.94 15.72 7.50
C PRO A 40 -6.81 14.70 8.25
N ALA A 41 -8.10 14.62 7.91
CA ALA A 41 -9.03 13.66 8.51
C ALA A 41 -8.72 12.23 8.07
N GLU A 42 -8.51 12.00 6.77
CA GLU A 42 -8.17 10.69 6.22
C GLU A 42 -6.79 10.22 6.69
N PHE A 43 -5.81 11.13 6.78
CA PHE A 43 -4.50 10.82 7.33
C PHE A 43 -4.64 10.32 8.77
N LYS A 44 -5.40 11.05 9.60
CA LYS A 44 -5.64 10.67 11.00
C LYS A 44 -6.34 9.31 11.11
N GLU A 45 -7.39 9.08 10.34
CA GLU A 45 -8.13 7.81 10.33
C GLU A 45 -7.23 6.63 10.00
N LYS A 46 -6.45 6.74 8.91
CA LYS A 46 -5.49 5.71 8.50
C LYS A 46 -4.39 5.50 9.54
N PHE A 47 -3.92 6.57 10.17
CA PHE A 47 -2.90 6.48 11.22
C PHE A 47 -3.43 5.72 12.44
N GLU A 48 -4.66 6.01 12.89
CA GLU A 48 -5.32 5.29 13.98
C GLU A 48 -5.55 3.82 13.63
N GLU A 49 -6.05 3.53 12.43
CA GLU A 49 -6.24 2.16 11.92
C GLU A 49 -4.92 1.36 11.91
N ALA A 50 -3.86 1.94 11.33
CA ALA A 50 -2.56 1.29 11.23
C ALA A 50 -1.92 1.06 12.61
N ASN A 51 -2.12 1.99 13.55
CA ASN A 51 -1.69 1.84 14.94
C ASN A 51 -2.38 0.64 15.60
N VAL A 52 -3.72 0.55 15.53
CA VAL A 52 -4.48 -0.58 16.11
C VAL A 52 -3.97 -1.91 15.52
N LEU A 53 -3.83 -1.99 14.19
CA LEU A 53 -3.31 -3.19 13.53
C LEU A 53 -1.88 -3.54 13.98
N THR A 54 -1.04 -2.54 14.22
CA THR A 54 0.35 -2.76 14.69
C THR A 54 0.38 -3.25 16.13
N GLU A 55 -0.46 -2.69 17.02
CA GLU A 55 -0.61 -3.11 18.42
C GLU A 55 -1.12 -4.55 18.53
N ASP A 56 -2.09 -4.91 17.67
CA ASP A 56 -2.62 -6.27 17.55
C ASP A 56 -1.67 -7.22 16.80
N LYS A 57 -0.48 -6.74 16.39
CA LYS A 57 0.56 -7.50 15.68
C LYS A 57 0.15 -8.00 14.30
N PHE A 58 -0.86 -7.39 13.70
CA PHE A 58 -1.26 -7.60 12.30
C PHE A 58 -0.39 -6.80 11.34
N TYR A 59 0.93 -6.98 11.41
CA TYR A 59 1.92 -6.20 10.66
C TYR A 59 1.73 -6.25 9.14
N ASN A 60 1.28 -7.39 8.59
CA ASN A 60 1.00 -7.51 7.15
C ASN A 60 -0.17 -6.62 6.69
N LEU A 61 -1.13 -6.33 7.58
CA LEU A 61 -2.26 -5.45 7.30
C LEU A 61 -1.90 -3.98 7.57
N ALA A 62 -1.12 -3.72 8.63
CA ALA A 62 -0.67 -2.36 8.96
C ALA A 62 0.31 -1.78 7.91
N LEU A 63 1.23 -2.60 7.40
CA LEU A 63 2.29 -2.18 6.48
C LEU A 63 1.80 -1.37 5.26
N PRO A 64 0.81 -1.82 4.46
CA PRO A 64 0.35 -1.02 3.32
C PRO A 64 -0.24 0.33 3.73
N ILE A 65 -0.87 0.43 4.90
CA ILE A 65 -1.42 1.69 5.41
C ILE A 65 -0.29 2.63 5.82
N TRP A 66 0.72 2.12 6.53
CA TRP A 66 1.91 2.91 6.89
C TRP A 66 2.68 3.40 5.66
N LEU A 67 2.82 2.57 4.63
CA LEU A 67 3.44 2.97 3.37
C LEU A 67 2.63 4.09 2.70
N LYS A 68 1.29 4.00 2.71
CA LYS A 68 0.42 5.03 2.16
C LYS A 68 0.55 6.38 2.88
N LEU A 69 0.67 6.33 4.21
CA LEU A 69 0.93 7.53 5.02
C LEU A 69 2.31 8.11 4.73
N LEU A 70 3.32 7.24 4.57
CA LEU A 70 4.70 7.64 4.28
C LEU A 70 4.85 8.31 2.90
N GLU A 71 3.98 8.01 1.93
CA GLU A 71 3.94 8.71 0.64
C GLU A 71 3.70 10.23 0.80
N GLN A 72 3.02 10.66 1.86
CA GLN A 72 2.73 12.08 2.11
C GLN A 72 3.97 12.86 2.56
N ASP A 73 4.88 12.20 3.27
CA ASP A 73 6.18 12.73 3.69
C ASP A 73 7.21 11.59 3.83
N PRO A 74 7.98 11.30 2.76
CA PRO A 74 8.94 10.20 2.75
C PRO A 74 10.10 10.32 3.75
N GLU A 75 10.34 11.50 4.32
CA GLU A 75 11.39 11.74 5.31
C GLU A 75 10.86 11.84 6.74
N ASN A 76 9.55 11.69 6.96
CA ASN A 76 8.96 11.65 8.30
C ASN A 76 9.56 10.48 9.11
N ALA A 77 10.25 10.80 10.21
CA ALA A 77 10.99 9.79 10.96
C ALA A 77 10.08 8.82 11.71
N ASN A 78 8.94 9.29 12.22
CA ASN A 78 7.93 8.45 12.86
C ASN A 78 7.35 7.43 11.88
N LEU A 79 6.90 7.87 10.70
CA LEU A 79 6.33 6.97 9.69
C LEU A 79 7.36 5.95 9.18
N ASN A 80 8.60 6.39 8.99
CA ASN A 80 9.71 5.48 8.67
C ASN A 80 9.93 4.45 9.80
N PHE A 81 9.88 4.86 11.06
CA PHE A 81 9.94 3.92 12.19
C PHE A 81 8.81 2.88 12.15
N ARG A 82 7.56 3.31 11.91
CA ARG A 82 6.39 2.41 11.82
C ARG A 82 6.48 1.41 10.67
N VAL A 83 6.91 1.85 9.49
CA VAL A 83 7.15 0.95 8.34
C VAL A 83 8.28 -0.04 8.67
N GLY A 84 9.37 0.45 9.28
CA GLY A 84 10.46 -0.40 9.73
C GLY A 84 10.01 -1.48 10.71
N GLU A 85 9.22 -1.11 11.73
CA GLU A 85 8.65 -2.02 12.73
C GLU A 85 7.82 -3.12 12.07
N CYS A 86 6.96 -2.77 11.11
CA CYS A 86 6.18 -3.75 10.36
C CYS A 86 7.07 -4.73 9.59
N TYR A 87 8.02 -4.24 8.78
CA TYR A 87 8.94 -5.12 8.05
C TYR A 87 9.79 -6.00 8.98
N TYR A 88 10.20 -5.47 10.13
CA TYR A 88 10.99 -6.19 11.13
C TYR A 88 10.25 -7.42 11.65
N HIS A 89 8.95 -7.28 11.93
CA HIS A 89 8.14 -8.36 12.51
C HIS A 89 7.52 -9.32 11.49
N ILE A 90 7.47 -8.95 10.20
CA ILE A 90 6.99 -9.86 9.15
C ILE A 90 8.08 -10.92 8.81
N PRO A 91 7.75 -12.23 8.84
CA PRO A 91 8.69 -13.29 8.49
C PRO A 91 9.32 -13.08 7.12
N ASN A 92 10.63 -13.34 7.02
CA ASN A 92 11.43 -13.18 5.79
C ASN A 92 11.50 -11.76 5.22
N GLN A 93 10.96 -10.74 5.91
CA GLN A 93 11.03 -9.34 5.47
C GLN A 93 11.88 -8.45 6.38
N LYS A 94 12.42 -9.00 7.47
CA LYS A 94 13.23 -8.27 8.46
C LYS A 94 14.30 -7.38 7.84
N ARG A 95 15.02 -7.85 6.81
CA ARG A 95 16.08 -7.08 6.13
C ARG A 95 15.57 -5.83 5.41
N LYS A 96 14.30 -5.78 4.99
CA LYS A 96 13.69 -4.61 4.36
C LYS A 96 13.46 -3.46 5.34
N SER A 97 13.47 -3.73 6.65
CA SER A 97 13.26 -2.70 7.67
C SER A 97 14.43 -1.72 7.82
N LEU A 98 15.66 -2.18 7.53
CA LEU A 98 16.89 -1.42 7.74
C LEU A 98 16.87 -0.01 7.10
N PRO A 99 16.58 0.17 5.80
CA PRO A 99 16.57 1.50 5.20
C PRO A 99 15.54 2.45 5.83
N TYR A 100 14.43 1.92 6.35
CA TYR A 100 13.42 2.74 7.04
C TYR A 100 13.89 3.14 8.42
N PHE A 101 14.51 2.23 9.18
CA PHE A 101 15.09 2.60 10.47
C PHE A 101 16.26 3.58 10.33
N GLU A 102 17.10 3.45 9.29
CA GLU A 102 18.17 4.41 8.98
C GLU A 102 17.63 5.82 8.72
N LYS A 103 16.46 5.94 8.08
CA LYS A 103 15.76 7.22 7.96
C LYS A 103 15.18 7.70 9.30
N ALA A 104 14.58 6.80 10.06
CA ALA A 104 13.96 7.10 11.35
C ALA A 104 14.96 7.69 12.36
N ILE A 105 16.19 7.16 12.42
CA ILE A 105 17.18 7.65 13.38
C ILE A 105 17.69 9.08 13.11
N LYS A 106 17.39 9.66 11.95
CA LYS A 106 17.74 11.05 11.63
C LYS A 106 17.01 12.07 12.52
N ASN A 107 15.84 11.72 13.04
CA ASN A 107 15.06 12.55 13.97
C ASN A 107 14.40 11.67 15.03
N VAL A 108 15.08 11.47 16.17
CA VAL A 108 14.56 10.69 17.30
C VAL A 108 14.12 11.61 18.41
N LYS A 109 12.94 11.36 18.99
CA LYS A 109 12.43 12.12 20.12
C LYS A 109 12.40 11.28 21.40
N LYS A 110 12.86 11.90 22.49
CA LYS A 110 12.76 11.33 23.83
C LYS A 110 11.32 11.26 24.33
N ASN A 111 10.52 12.29 24.04
CA ASN A 111 9.12 12.40 24.44
C ASN A 111 8.22 12.00 23.26
N TYR A 112 8.46 10.81 22.72
CA TYR A 112 7.72 10.25 21.59
C TYR A 112 6.27 9.94 22.00
N ASP A 113 5.30 10.39 21.19
CA ASP A 113 3.89 10.01 21.34
C ASP A 113 3.45 9.07 20.20
N PRO A 114 3.25 7.76 20.47
CA PRO A 114 2.84 6.80 19.46
C PRO A 114 1.45 7.07 18.85
N TYR A 115 0.59 7.81 19.56
CA TYR A 115 -0.80 8.03 19.18
C TYR A 115 -1.06 9.36 18.48
N SER A 116 -0.04 10.23 18.40
CA SER A 116 -0.15 11.52 17.71
C SER A 116 0.11 11.37 16.21
N PRO A 117 -0.88 11.64 15.32
CA PRO A 117 -0.66 11.63 13.87
C PRO A 117 0.29 12.73 13.40
N ASN A 118 0.49 13.76 14.22
CA ASN A 118 1.41 14.87 13.94
C ASN A 118 2.83 14.62 14.46
N GLU A 119 3.10 13.44 15.04
CA GLU A 119 4.44 13.07 15.46
C GLU A 119 5.33 12.86 14.23
N ASP A 120 6.41 13.65 14.16
CA ASP A 120 7.40 13.64 13.06
C ASP A 120 8.73 12.97 13.46
N GLY A 121 8.89 12.66 14.75
CA GLY A 121 10.08 12.04 15.32
C GLY A 121 9.89 10.56 15.62
N ALA A 122 10.94 9.76 15.43
CA ALA A 122 10.93 8.34 15.72
C ALA A 122 11.12 8.04 17.22
N LYS A 123 10.64 6.87 17.62
CA LYS A 123 10.93 6.26 18.93
C LYS A 123 12.42 5.91 19.04
N VAL A 124 13.01 6.10 20.22
CA VAL A 124 14.43 5.77 20.48
C VAL A 124 14.79 4.30 20.21
N ASP A 125 13.81 3.40 20.29
CA ASP A 125 13.94 1.99 19.99
C ASP A 125 14.44 1.72 18.56
N ALA A 126 14.34 2.69 17.64
CA ALA A 126 14.89 2.57 16.28
C ALA A 126 16.37 2.10 16.29
N TYR A 127 17.19 2.59 17.22
CA TYR A 127 18.59 2.15 17.36
C TYR A 127 18.70 0.66 17.74
N TYR A 128 17.83 0.20 18.64
CA TYR A 128 17.76 -1.21 19.05
C TYR A 128 17.39 -2.10 17.86
N TYR A 129 16.42 -1.68 17.04
CA TYR A 129 16.00 -2.44 15.87
C TYR A 129 17.10 -2.51 14.81
N ILE A 130 17.81 -1.41 14.54
CA ILE A 130 18.95 -1.41 13.62
C ILE A 130 20.00 -2.43 14.07
N ALA A 131 20.39 -2.39 15.34
CA ALA A 131 21.37 -3.32 15.90
C ALA A 131 20.95 -4.80 15.79
N HIS A 132 19.65 -5.09 15.82
CA HIS A 132 19.10 -6.44 15.64
C HIS A 132 19.01 -6.91 14.19
N VAL A 133 19.11 -5.99 13.23
CA VAL A 133 19.01 -6.29 11.80
C VAL A 133 20.38 -6.47 11.17
N TYR A 134 21.40 -5.76 11.65
CA TYR A 134 22.81 -6.04 11.34
C TYR A 134 23.26 -7.39 11.90
#